data_AF-A0A497GDP6-F1
#
_entry.id   AF-A0A497GDP6-F1
#
_cell.length_a   1.000
_cell.length_b   1.000
_cell.length_c   1.000
_cell.angle_alpha   90.00
_cell.angle_beta   90.00
_cell.angle_gamma   90.00
#
_symmetry.space_group_name_H-M   'P 1'
#
loop_
_entity.id
_entity.type
_entity.pdbx_description
1 polymer ?
#
loop_
_entity_poly.entity_id
_entity_poly.type
_entity_poly.pdbx_seq_one_letter_code
_entity_poly.pdbx_strand_id
1 'polypeptide(L)'
;MSDIDVLDRDILSELLDRHGYVGLRRAVDADLEELKRIDEENISRGFPRLAAPSYSAALVLSLAGRPAPADQVVLATARPEVGPRSVGSMLDWVIERGRVGHLHRVAVGDRICYVVKERANWRRLARLEVQRVPEDEARQLLKILLERAVRRWGRIFRAVYVWPSSPAAVRDNEALKAVFLDPATLRGAKEVGRIFDFYLRYADSARQQLRNYRNTLVFFVSDERAYAGVLNDAKFLIACDRLLSAREAYTKWVTRYSISPSVALGLRPVAPRTAVIAPSVVPGVSLG
;
A
#
# COMPACT_ATOMS: atom_id res chain seq x y z
N MET A 1 -22.65 -14.68 -18.93
CA MET A 1 -21.50 -14.67 -17.99
C MET A 1 -20.47 -13.74 -18.61
N SER A 2 -19.95 -12.76 -17.89
CA SER A 2 -19.35 -11.58 -18.55
C SER A 2 -18.02 -11.91 -19.23
N ASP A 3 -18.03 -11.91 -20.56
CA ASP A 3 -16.85 -11.85 -21.43
C ASP A 3 -16.28 -10.42 -21.49
N ILE A 4 -16.62 -9.59 -20.50
CA ILE A 4 -16.13 -8.22 -20.38
C ILE A 4 -14.73 -8.30 -19.80
N ASP A 5 -13.75 -8.06 -20.66
CA ASP A 5 -12.35 -7.89 -20.27
C ASP A 5 -12.01 -6.39 -20.31
N VAL A 6 -11.63 -5.84 -19.16
CA VAL A 6 -11.19 -4.43 -19.08
C VAL A 6 -9.84 -4.21 -19.74
N LEU A 7 -9.11 -5.27 -20.10
CA LEU A 7 -7.89 -5.14 -20.88
C LEU A 7 -8.17 -4.86 -22.37
N ASP A 8 -9.39 -5.13 -22.83
CA ASP A 8 -9.85 -4.79 -24.18
C ASP A 8 -10.25 -3.31 -24.24
N ARG A 9 -9.56 -2.56 -25.10
CA ARG A 9 -9.76 -1.11 -25.24
C ARG A 9 -11.11 -0.78 -25.87
N ASP A 10 -11.63 -1.62 -26.75
CA ASP A 10 -12.90 -1.37 -27.43
C ASP A 10 -14.06 -1.56 -26.44
N ILE A 11 -13.98 -2.62 -25.63
CA ILE A 11 -14.93 -2.87 -24.54
C ILE A 11 -14.91 -1.73 -23.52
N LEU A 12 -13.74 -1.25 -23.10
CA LEU A 12 -13.65 -0.10 -22.18
C LEU A 12 -14.23 1.18 -22.78
N SER A 13 -14.02 1.41 -24.07
CA SER A 13 -14.51 2.61 -24.75
C SER A 13 -16.04 2.58 -24.86
N GLU A 14 -16.63 1.42 -25.14
CA GLU A 14 -18.08 1.21 -25.07
C GLU A 14 -18.63 1.40 -23.64
N LEU A 15 -17.96 0.85 -22.62
CA LEU A 15 -18.47 0.88 -21.24
C LEU A 15 -18.34 2.25 -20.55
N LEU A 16 -17.26 2.99 -20.82
CA LEU A 16 -16.93 4.19 -20.07
C LEU A 16 -17.04 5.46 -20.92
N ASP A 17 -16.46 5.45 -22.11
CA ASP A 17 -16.34 6.66 -22.93
C ASP A 17 -17.69 7.02 -23.57
N ARG A 18 -18.41 6.03 -24.10
CA ARG A 18 -19.77 6.21 -24.66
C ARG A 18 -20.77 6.76 -23.64
N HIS A 19 -20.57 6.45 -22.36
CA HIS A 19 -21.44 6.86 -21.26
C HIS A 19 -20.93 8.10 -20.50
N GLY A 20 -19.82 8.69 -20.94
CA GLY A 20 -19.28 9.95 -20.40
C GLY A 20 -18.55 9.82 -19.06
N TYR A 21 -18.11 8.62 -18.66
CA TYR A 21 -17.40 8.37 -17.40
C TYR A 21 -15.90 8.69 -17.48
N VAL A 22 -15.55 9.93 -17.85
CA VAL A 22 -14.15 10.34 -18.11
C VAL A 22 -13.23 10.20 -16.89
N GLY A 23 -13.73 10.49 -15.68
CA GLY A 23 -12.95 10.36 -14.44
C GLY A 23 -12.66 8.88 -14.11
N LEU A 24 -13.70 8.05 -14.20
CA LEU A 24 -13.58 6.60 -13.99
C LEU A 24 -12.72 5.92 -15.06
N ARG A 25 -12.78 6.38 -16.32
CA ARG A 25 -11.90 5.93 -17.40
C ARG A 25 -10.42 6.07 -17.02
N ARG A 26 -10.02 7.28 -16.61
CA ARG A 26 -8.63 7.55 -16.19
C ARG A 26 -8.21 6.70 -14.99
N ALA A 27 -9.13 6.48 -14.04
CA ALA A 27 -8.90 5.63 -12.88
C ALA A 27 -8.67 4.17 -13.28
N VAL A 28 -9.50 3.62 -14.17
CA VAL A 28 -9.34 2.25 -14.67
C VAL A 28 -8.04 2.12 -15.47
N ASP A 29 -7.75 3.06 -16.38
CA ASP A 29 -6.52 3.06 -17.17
C ASP A 29 -5.25 3.05 -16.29
N ALA A 30 -5.28 3.75 -15.14
CA ALA A 30 -4.19 3.76 -14.18
C ALA A 30 -3.94 2.40 -13.49
N ASP A 31 -4.95 1.53 -13.44
CA ASP A 31 -4.87 0.19 -12.83
C ASP A 31 -4.55 -0.91 -13.86
N LEU A 32 -4.82 -0.71 -15.16
CA LEU A 32 -4.72 -1.76 -16.20
C LEU A 32 -3.35 -2.42 -16.28
N GLU A 33 -2.26 -1.63 -16.30
CA GLU A 33 -0.90 -2.18 -16.39
C GLU A 33 -0.56 -3.04 -15.17
N GLU A 34 -1.05 -2.67 -14.00
CA GLU A 34 -0.83 -3.47 -12.80
C GLU A 34 -1.66 -4.76 -12.80
N LEU A 35 -2.91 -4.71 -13.29
CA LEU A 35 -3.75 -5.90 -13.47
C LEU A 35 -3.11 -6.90 -14.42
N LYS A 36 -2.59 -6.45 -15.57
CA LYS A 36 -1.85 -7.30 -16.52
C LYS A 36 -0.66 -7.96 -15.84
N ARG A 37 0.14 -7.17 -15.11
CA ARG A 37 1.33 -7.67 -14.40
C ARG A 37 0.99 -8.72 -13.35
N ILE A 38 -0.10 -8.55 -12.61
CA ILE A 38 -0.56 -9.54 -11.62
C ILE A 38 -0.96 -10.85 -12.33
N ASP A 39 -1.70 -10.75 -13.43
CA ASP A 39 -2.14 -11.92 -14.18
C ASP A 39 -0.98 -12.65 -14.87
N GLU A 40 0.01 -11.94 -15.40
CA GLU A 40 1.27 -12.52 -15.89
C GLU A 40 2.06 -13.23 -14.79
N GLU A 41 2.16 -12.62 -13.60
CA GLU A 41 2.79 -13.21 -12.41
C GLU A 41 2.08 -14.51 -12.01
N ASN A 42 0.74 -14.53 -12.02
CA ASN A 42 -0.06 -15.72 -11.71
C ASN A 42 0.15 -16.84 -12.74
N ILE A 43 0.11 -16.52 -14.03
CA ILE A 43 0.33 -17.50 -15.11
C ILE A 43 1.71 -18.12 -15.00
N SER A 44 2.73 -17.29 -14.75
CA SER A 44 4.12 -17.78 -14.59
C SER A 44 4.28 -18.81 -13.46
N ARG A 45 3.36 -18.81 -12.50
CA ARG A 45 3.29 -19.73 -11.36
C ARG A 45 2.30 -20.88 -11.55
N GLY A 46 1.68 -20.99 -12.73
CA GLY A 46 0.67 -22.01 -13.04
C GLY A 46 -0.72 -21.72 -12.49
N PHE A 47 -1.01 -20.48 -12.10
CA PHE A 47 -2.35 -20.05 -11.68
C PHE A 47 -3.11 -19.36 -12.82
N PRO A 48 -4.46 -19.46 -12.85
CA PRO A 48 -5.26 -18.80 -13.87
C PRO A 48 -5.22 -17.27 -13.74
N ARG A 49 -5.56 -16.58 -14.83
CA ARG A 49 -5.79 -15.13 -14.83
C ARG A 49 -7.04 -14.82 -14.01
N LEU A 50 -6.91 -13.98 -12.99
CA LEU A 50 -7.98 -13.69 -12.04
C LEU A 50 -8.11 -12.20 -11.73
N ALA A 51 -7.03 -11.43 -11.82
CA ALA A 51 -7.04 -10.03 -11.42
C ALA A 51 -7.91 -9.20 -12.37
N ALA A 52 -7.65 -9.25 -13.68
CA ALA A 52 -8.42 -8.50 -14.66
C ALA A 52 -9.90 -8.94 -14.68
N PRO A 53 -10.28 -10.24 -14.78
CA PRO A 53 -11.67 -10.65 -14.76
C PRO A 53 -12.44 -10.22 -13.50
N SER A 54 -11.81 -10.34 -12.33
CA SER A 54 -12.44 -9.93 -11.06
C SER A 54 -12.62 -8.43 -10.96
N TYR A 55 -11.65 -7.66 -11.47
CA TYR A 55 -11.77 -6.22 -11.57
C TYR A 55 -12.87 -5.82 -12.56
N SER A 56 -12.97 -6.46 -13.72
CA SER A 56 -14.01 -6.21 -14.72
C SER A 56 -15.40 -6.45 -14.16
N ALA A 57 -15.61 -7.57 -13.47
CA ALA A 57 -16.87 -7.87 -12.81
C ALA A 57 -17.24 -6.81 -11.76
N ALA A 58 -16.27 -6.39 -10.94
CA ALA A 58 -16.49 -5.31 -9.97
C ALA A 58 -16.81 -3.96 -10.65
N LEU A 59 -16.14 -3.63 -11.77
CA LEU A 59 -16.35 -2.39 -12.52
C LEU A 59 -17.77 -2.33 -13.11
N VAL A 60 -18.20 -3.38 -13.81
CA VAL A 60 -19.53 -3.43 -14.47
C VAL A 60 -20.65 -3.22 -13.45
N LEU A 61 -20.56 -3.88 -12.29
CA LEU A 61 -21.52 -3.70 -11.21
C LEU A 61 -21.43 -2.31 -10.57
N SER A 62 -20.23 -1.74 -10.47
CA SER A 62 -20.02 -0.37 -9.99
C SER A 62 -20.66 0.67 -10.89
N LEU A 63 -20.64 0.47 -12.21
CA LEU A 63 -21.30 1.35 -13.19
C LEU A 63 -22.82 1.38 -13.03
N ALA A 64 -23.42 0.29 -12.56
CA ALA A 64 -24.83 0.23 -12.19
C ALA A 64 -25.15 0.96 -10.86
N GLY A 65 -24.17 1.66 -10.27
CA GLY A 65 -24.30 2.40 -9.03
C GLY A 65 -24.36 1.53 -7.77
N ARG A 66 -24.01 0.24 -7.88
CA ARG A 66 -24.11 -0.72 -6.78
C ARG A 66 -22.73 -1.30 -6.44
N PRO A 67 -22.34 -1.33 -5.16
CA PRO A 67 -21.19 -2.12 -4.73
C PRO A 67 -21.41 -3.60 -5.05
N ALA A 68 -20.42 -4.25 -5.65
CA ALA A 68 -20.46 -5.64 -6.07
C ALA A 68 -20.23 -6.59 -4.87
N PRO A 69 -21.24 -7.38 -4.46
CA PRO A 69 -21.04 -8.40 -3.43
C PRO A 69 -20.01 -9.44 -3.88
N ALA A 70 -19.21 -9.96 -2.93
CA ALA A 70 -18.14 -10.91 -3.23
C ALA A 70 -18.64 -12.16 -3.98
N ASP A 71 -19.81 -12.67 -3.61
CA ASP A 71 -20.49 -13.81 -4.26
C ASP A 71 -20.90 -13.52 -5.71
N GLN A 72 -21.30 -12.29 -6.03
CA GLN A 72 -21.61 -11.89 -7.41
C GLN A 72 -20.35 -11.76 -8.26
N VAL A 73 -19.26 -11.24 -7.69
CA VAL A 73 -17.98 -11.17 -8.41
C VAL A 73 -17.45 -12.57 -8.69
N VAL A 74 -17.54 -13.47 -7.70
CA VAL A 74 -17.24 -14.90 -7.87
C VAL A 74 -18.09 -15.50 -8.99
N LEU A 75 -19.40 -15.30 -8.99
CA LEU A 75 -20.28 -15.85 -10.01
C LEU A 75 -19.95 -15.34 -11.42
N ALA A 76 -19.60 -14.05 -11.53
CA ALA A 76 -19.23 -13.43 -12.80
C ALA A 76 -17.87 -13.91 -13.33
N THR A 77 -16.98 -14.35 -12.45
CA THR A 77 -15.60 -14.78 -12.78
C THR A 77 -15.37 -16.28 -12.72
N ALA A 78 -16.37 -17.04 -12.25
CA ALA A 78 -16.26 -18.48 -12.08
C ALA A 78 -15.97 -19.16 -13.42
N ARG A 79 -14.86 -19.89 -13.46
CA ARG A 79 -14.47 -20.79 -14.54
C ARG A 79 -14.25 -22.18 -13.94
N PRO A 80 -14.35 -23.27 -14.72
CA PRO A 80 -14.14 -24.63 -14.22
C PRO A 80 -12.82 -24.82 -13.47
N GLU A 81 -11.79 -24.05 -13.85
CA GLU A 81 -10.43 -24.10 -13.30
C GLU A 81 -10.22 -23.17 -12.09
N VAL A 82 -11.23 -22.36 -11.74
CA VAL A 82 -11.12 -21.29 -10.74
C VAL A 82 -12.04 -21.57 -9.55
N GLY A 83 -11.45 -21.84 -8.40
CA GLY A 83 -12.19 -21.97 -7.15
C GLY A 83 -12.76 -20.62 -6.66
N PRO A 84 -14.00 -20.57 -6.14
CA PRO A 84 -14.62 -19.37 -5.56
C PRO A 84 -13.77 -18.62 -4.53
N ARG A 85 -13.07 -19.36 -3.67
CA ARG A 85 -12.19 -18.77 -2.62
C ARG A 85 -11.00 -18.01 -3.21
N SER A 86 -10.53 -18.41 -4.40
CA SER A 86 -9.39 -17.79 -5.06
C SER A 86 -9.72 -16.38 -5.55
N VAL A 87 -10.96 -16.15 -5.99
CA VAL A 87 -11.44 -14.84 -6.47
C VAL A 87 -11.51 -13.82 -5.33
N GLY A 88 -12.17 -14.16 -4.22
CA GLY A 88 -12.27 -13.27 -3.06
C GLY A 88 -10.91 -12.94 -2.45
N SER A 89 -10.07 -13.97 -2.27
CA SER A 89 -8.69 -13.79 -1.80
C SER A 89 -7.86 -12.91 -2.73
N MET A 90 -8.07 -13.00 -4.06
CA MET A 90 -7.37 -12.16 -5.04
C MET A 90 -7.74 -10.69 -4.87
N LEU A 91 -9.03 -10.34 -4.84
CA LEU A 91 -9.47 -8.95 -4.69
C LEU A 91 -8.95 -8.33 -3.39
N ASP A 92 -9.10 -9.05 -2.28
CA ASP A 92 -8.59 -8.59 -0.99
C ASP A 92 -7.06 -8.43 -1.04
N TRP A 93 -6.33 -9.38 -1.63
CA TRP A 93 -4.87 -9.28 -1.77
C TRP A 93 -4.43 -8.08 -2.61
N VAL A 94 -5.07 -7.83 -3.76
CA VAL A 94 -4.73 -6.69 -4.64
C VAL A 94 -4.99 -5.36 -3.91
N ILE A 95 -6.09 -5.25 -3.16
CA ILE A 95 -6.46 -4.07 -2.38
C ILE A 95 -5.53 -3.89 -1.16
N GLU A 96 -5.27 -4.95 -0.40
CA GLU A 96 -4.42 -4.93 0.80
C GLU A 96 -2.98 -4.61 0.48
N ARG A 97 -2.49 -5.13 -0.64
CA ARG A 97 -1.19 -4.75 -1.17
C ARG A 97 -1.24 -3.44 -1.94
N GLY A 98 -2.36 -2.71 -2.02
CA GLY A 98 -2.43 -1.43 -2.74
C GLY A 98 -1.83 -1.49 -4.15
N ARG A 99 -1.92 -2.65 -4.82
CA ARG A 99 -1.39 -2.86 -6.17
C ARG A 99 -2.21 -1.98 -7.12
N VAL A 100 -3.53 -2.12 -7.05
CA VAL A 100 -4.50 -1.23 -7.71
C VAL A 100 -4.89 -0.05 -6.83
N GLY A 101 -5.17 1.07 -7.46
CA GLY A 101 -5.60 2.31 -6.84
C GLY A 101 -7.11 2.44 -6.73
N HIS A 102 -7.88 1.95 -7.69
CA HIS A 102 -9.28 2.40 -7.83
C HIS A 102 -10.31 1.38 -7.38
N LEU A 103 -9.87 0.19 -6.96
CA LEU A 103 -10.70 -0.82 -6.32
C LEU A 103 -10.77 -0.60 -4.80
N HIS A 104 -12.00 -0.60 -4.27
CA HIS A 104 -12.28 -0.40 -2.86
C HIS A 104 -13.08 -1.56 -2.29
N ARG A 105 -12.76 -1.93 -1.05
CA ARG A 105 -13.57 -2.83 -0.23
C ARG A 105 -14.46 -1.99 0.68
N VAL A 106 -15.77 -2.21 0.64
CA VAL A 106 -16.77 -1.47 1.43
C VAL A 106 -17.68 -2.45 2.16
N ALA A 107 -18.13 -2.10 3.36
CA ALA A 107 -19.15 -2.85 4.08
C ALA A 107 -20.53 -2.27 3.74
N VAL A 108 -21.44 -3.11 3.28
CA VAL A 108 -22.84 -2.77 3.01
C VAL A 108 -23.71 -3.71 3.82
N GLY A 109 -24.26 -3.22 4.93
CA GLY A 109 -24.92 -4.08 5.92
C GLY A 109 -23.90 -5.03 6.56
N ASP A 110 -24.21 -6.33 6.52
CA ASP A 110 -23.38 -7.44 6.99
C ASP A 110 -22.44 -8.01 5.90
N ARG A 111 -22.48 -7.45 4.68
CA ARG A 111 -21.72 -7.98 3.54
C ARG A 111 -20.52 -7.12 3.16
N ILE A 112 -19.49 -7.82 2.71
CA ILE A 112 -18.32 -7.22 2.07
C ILE A 112 -18.62 -7.09 0.58
N CYS A 113 -18.49 -5.87 0.07
CA CYS A 113 -18.65 -5.55 -1.34
C CYS A 113 -17.42 -4.84 -1.89
N TYR A 114 -17.25 -4.93 -3.21
CA TYR A 114 -16.19 -4.30 -3.97
C TYR A 114 -16.76 -3.22 -4.88
N VAL A 115 -16.05 -2.11 -5.02
CA VAL A 115 -16.49 -1.01 -5.88
C VAL A 115 -15.30 -0.31 -6.50
N VAL A 116 -15.38 -0.02 -7.79
CA VAL A 116 -14.40 0.78 -8.51
C VAL A 116 -14.81 2.24 -8.42
N LYS A 117 -13.90 3.11 -7.98
CA LYS A 117 -14.16 4.55 -7.78
C LYS A 117 -13.08 5.38 -8.48
N GLU A 118 -13.46 6.57 -8.91
CA GLU A 118 -12.51 7.54 -9.49
C GLU A 118 -11.40 7.92 -8.49
N ARG A 119 -11.71 7.95 -7.19
CA ARG A 119 -10.74 8.27 -6.14
C ARG A 119 -9.86 7.06 -5.84
N ALA A 120 -8.56 7.30 -5.76
CA ALA A 120 -7.59 6.30 -5.37
C ALA A 120 -7.76 5.89 -3.89
N ASN A 121 -7.47 4.61 -3.62
CA ASN A 121 -7.38 4.00 -2.32
C ASN A 121 -6.16 4.55 -1.58
N TRP A 122 -6.32 4.79 -0.29
CA TRP A 122 -5.26 5.32 0.58
C TRP A 122 -4.00 4.43 0.55
N ARG A 123 -4.13 3.11 0.40
CA ARG A 123 -2.98 2.18 0.33
C ARG A 123 -2.14 2.43 -0.92
N ARG A 124 -2.77 2.73 -2.05
CA ARG A 124 -2.07 3.09 -3.29
C ARG A 124 -1.36 4.43 -3.13
N LEU A 125 -2.04 5.42 -2.53
CA LEU A 125 -1.42 6.71 -2.23
C LEU A 125 -0.21 6.56 -1.30
N ALA A 126 -0.34 5.74 -0.25
CA ALA A 126 0.76 5.44 0.66
C ALA A 126 1.94 4.79 -0.07
N ARG A 127 1.68 3.87 -1.00
CA ARG A 127 2.75 3.26 -1.82
C ARG A 127 3.43 4.22 -2.78
N LEU A 128 2.71 5.17 -3.37
CA LEU A 128 3.32 6.21 -4.18
C LEU A 128 4.18 7.13 -3.31
N GLU A 129 3.70 7.44 -2.10
CA GLU A 129 4.44 8.28 -1.16
C GLU A 129 5.68 7.56 -0.58
N VAL A 130 5.66 6.23 -0.43
CA VAL A 130 6.85 5.42 -0.06
C VAL A 130 8.04 5.69 -0.96
N GLN A 131 7.82 5.91 -2.26
CA GLN A 131 8.90 6.19 -3.22
C GLN A 131 9.59 7.53 -2.94
N ARG A 132 8.93 8.44 -2.23
CA ARG A 132 9.43 9.75 -1.84
C ARG A 132 10.06 9.75 -0.45
N VAL A 133 9.96 8.65 0.30
CA VAL A 133 10.57 8.54 1.64
C VAL A 133 12.07 8.19 1.50
N PRO A 134 12.98 9.08 1.94
CA PRO A 134 14.41 8.81 1.96
C PRO A 134 14.74 7.55 2.78
N GLU A 135 15.78 6.83 2.37
CA GLU A 135 16.23 5.62 3.07
C GLU A 135 16.71 5.92 4.49
N ASP A 136 17.40 7.05 4.69
CA ASP A 136 17.93 7.45 6.00
C ASP A 136 16.83 7.71 7.03
N GLU A 137 15.70 8.30 6.61
CA GLU A 137 14.55 8.56 7.49
C GLU A 137 13.89 7.26 7.92
N ALA A 138 13.68 6.33 6.98
CA ALA A 138 13.15 5.00 7.27
C ALA A 138 14.08 4.21 8.19
N ARG A 139 15.39 4.34 7.98
CA ARG A 139 16.42 3.73 8.80
C ARG A 139 16.39 4.29 10.23
N GLN A 140 16.25 5.61 10.40
CA GLN A 140 16.11 6.22 11.72
C GLN A 140 14.85 5.73 12.44
N LEU A 141 13.71 5.68 11.77
CA LEU A 141 12.48 5.13 12.36
C LEU A 141 12.68 3.66 12.78
N LEU A 142 13.28 2.85 11.92
CA LEU A 142 13.58 1.46 12.23
C LEU A 142 14.49 1.32 13.46
N LYS A 143 15.52 2.16 13.57
CA LYS A 143 16.38 2.22 14.77
C LYS A 143 15.55 2.47 16.03
N ILE A 144 14.68 3.48 16.01
CA ILE A 144 13.82 3.85 17.14
C ILE A 144 12.88 2.69 17.52
N LEU A 145 12.26 2.05 16.53
CA LEU A 145 11.36 0.91 16.75
C LEU A 145 12.10 -0.30 17.33
N LEU A 146 13.29 -0.59 16.81
CA LEU A 146 14.14 -1.69 17.29
C LEU A 146 14.58 -1.41 18.73
N GLU A 147 15.09 -0.21 19.02
CA GLU A 147 15.46 0.21 20.39
C GLU A 147 14.26 0.09 21.35
N ARG A 148 13.07 0.48 20.92
CA ARG A 148 11.84 0.32 21.74
C ARG A 148 11.48 -1.15 21.96
N ALA A 149 11.62 -2.00 20.95
CA ALA A 149 11.32 -3.42 21.05
C ALA A 149 12.25 -4.13 22.03
N VAL A 150 13.56 -3.87 21.92
CA VAL A 150 14.61 -4.53 22.71
C VAL A 150 14.75 -3.99 24.13
N ARG A 151 14.14 -2.83 24.47
CA ARG A 151 14.05 -2.36 25.87
C ARG A 151 13.45 -3.42 26.81
N ARG A 152 12.55 -4.25 26.30
CA ARG A 152 11.93 -5.35 27.07
C ARG A 152 12.91 -6.48 27.40
N TRP A 153 14.09 -6.51 26.78
CA TRP A 153 15.13 -7.51 27.03
C TRP A 153 16.02 -7.16 28.22
N GLY A 154 15.75 -6.05 28.92
CA GLY A 154 16.51 -5.52 30.07
C GLY A 154 16.70 -6.49 31.24
N ARG A 155 16.03 -7.64 31.25
CA ARG A 155 16.26 -8.72 32.24
C ARG A 155 17.44 -9.62 31.87
N ILE A 156 17.73 -9.79 30.58
CA ILE A 156 18.80 -10.66 30.07
C ILE A 156 20.02 -9.83 29.70
N PHE A 157 19.80 -8.72 28.98
CA PHE A 157 20.86 -7.79 28.57
C PHE A 157 20.76 -6.52 29.39
N ARG A 158 21.85 -6.16 30.08
CA ARG A 158 21.91 -4.93 30.89
C ARG A 158 22.03 -3.68 30.02
N ALA A 159 22.48 -3.82 28.78
CA ALA A 159 22.47 -2.77 27.77
C ALA A 159 22.26 -3.36 26.37
N VAL A 160 21.60 -2.59 25.50
CA VAL A 160 21.42 -2.94 24.09
C VAL A 160 21.94 -1.79 23.23
N TYR A 161 22.76 -2.11 22.24
CA TYR A 161 23.36 -1.16 21.32
C TYR A 161 22.85 -1.45 19.91
N VAL A 162 22.15 -0.48 19.31
CA VAL A 162 21.63 -0.60 17.94
C VAL A 162 22.48 0.24 16.99
N TRP A 163 23.13 -0.46 16.05
CA TRP A 163 24.00 0.12 15.02
C TRP A 163 25.03 1.09 15.60
N PRO A 164 25.90 0.61 16.50
CA PRO A 164 27.02 1.42 16.99
C PRO A 164 27.94 1.83 15.84
N SER A 165 28.28 3.12 15.77
CA SER A 165 29.17 3.66 14.73
C SER A 165 30.58 3.07 14.76
N SER A 166 31.00 2.54 15.91
CA SER A 166 32.26 1.82 16.09
C SER A 166 32.20 0.87 17.30
N PRO A 167 33.09 -0.12 17.40
CA PRO A 167 33.18 -1.00 18.57
C PRO A 167 33.40 -0.25 19.89
N ALA A 168 34.07 0.90 19.85
CA ALA A 168 34.34 1.74 21.01
C ALA A 168 33.08 2.41 21.59
N ALA A 169 32.00 2.52 20.82
CA ALA A 169 30.72 3.05 21.30
C ALA A 169 30.02 2.11 22.31
N VAL A 170 30.45 0.84 22.37
CA VAL A 170 29.95 -0.14 23.32
C VAL A 170 30.77 -0.04 24.61
N ARG A 171 30.14 0.07 25.78
CA ARG A 171 30.86 0.15 27.07
C ARG A 171 31.55 -1.18 27.38
N ASP A 172 32.72 -1.14 28.00
CA ASP A 172 33.43 -2.33 28.50
C ASP A 172 33.21 -2.50 30.00
N ASN A 173 32.49 -3.56 30.38
CA ASN A 173 32.22 -3.93 31.77
C ASN A 173 31.69 -5.38 31.82
N GLU A 174 31.58 -5.95 33.01
CA GLU A 174 31.12 -7.32 33.26
C GLU A 174 29.67 -7.63 32.84
N ALA A 175 28.85 -6.62 32.55
CA ALA A 175 27.44 -6.83 32.28
C ALA A 175 27.19 -7.36 30.86
N LEU A 176 26.23 -8.28 30.68
CA LEU A 176 25.86 -8.80 29.36
C LEU A 176 25.20 -7.71 28.49
N LYS A 177 25.62 -7.61 27.22
CA LYS A 177 25.21 -6.57 26.26
C LYS A 177 24.79 -7.21 24.94
N ALA A 178 23.68 -6.75 24.38
CA ALA A 178 23.27 -7.09 23.03
C ALA A 178 23.75 -6.01 22.05
N VAL A 179 24.34 -6.41 20.93
CA VAL A 179 24.84 -5.50 19.90
C VAL A 179 24.23 -5.87 18.56
N PHE A 180 23.33 -5.03 18.05
CA PHE A 180 22.77 -5.16 16.71
C PHE A 180 23.70 -4.49 15.72
N LEU A 181 24.31 -5.29 14.84
CA LEU A 181 25.22 -4.79 13.82
C LEU A 181 24.44 -4.06 12.72
N ASP A 182 25.13 -3.10 12.10
CA ASP A 182 24.55 -2.29 11.04
C ASP A 182 24.38 -3.13 9.75
N PRO A 183 23.16 -3.34 9.25
CA PRO A 183 22.91 -4.04 7.99
C PRO A 183 23.65 -3.42 6.80
N ALA A 184 23.87 -2.11 6.80
CA ALA A 184 24.61 -1.43 5.74
C ALA A 184 26.10 -1.84 5.70
N THR A 185 26.68 -2.18 6.85
CA THR A 185 28.06 -2.69 6.93
C THR A 185 28.21 -4.12 6.44
N LEU A 186 27.09 -4.84 6.28
CA LEU A 186 27.02 -6.23 5.83
C LEU A 186 26.47 -6.38 4.41
N ARG A 187 26.16 -5.26 3.72
CA ARG A 187 25.57 -5.25 2.37
C ARG A 187 26.46 -6.02 1.40
N GLY A 188 25.90 -7.07 0.76
CA GLY A 188 26.64 -7.95 -0.15
C GLY A 188 27.49 -9.06 0.50
N ALA A 189 27.54 -9.16 1.82
CA ALA A 189 28.19 -10.28 2.52
C ALA A 189 27.25 -11.49 2.58
N LYS A 190 27.17 -12.25 1.48
CA LYS A 190 26.33 -13.46 1.39
C LYS A 190 26.94 -14.69 2.05
N GLU A 191 28.25 -14.69 2.25
CA GLU A 191 29.00 -15.81 2.80
C GLU A 191 29.16 -15.65 4.32
N VAL A 192 28.85 -16.71 5.06
CA VAL A 192 29.04 -16.79 6.52
C VAL A 192 30.47 -16.38 6.89
N GLY A 193 31.47 -16.75 6.09
CA GLY A 193 32.87 -16.36 6.27
C GLY A 193 33.10 -14.85 6.26
N ARG A 194 32.41 -14.07 5.42
CA ARG A 194 32.55 -12.60 5.41
C ARG A 194 31.84 -11.93 6.58
N ILE A 195 30.72 -12.49 7.03
CA ILE A 195 30.05 -12.06 8.27
C ILE A 195 30.95 -12.36 9.46
N PHE A 196 31.61 -13.53 9.45
CA PHE A 196 32.57 -13.94 10.46
C PHE A 196 33.85 -13.09 10.41
N ASP A 197 34.35 -12.73 9.23
CA ASP A 197 35.48 -11.83 9.04
C ASP A 197 35.12 -10.40 9.44
N PHE A 198 33.88 -9.97 9.23
CA PHE A 198 33.39 -8.70 9.76
C PHE A 198 33.28 -8.76 11.28
N TYR A 199 32.77 -9.85 11.85
CA TYR A 199 32.77 -10.09 13.29
C TYR A 199 34.21 -10.07 13.84
N LEU A 200 35.13 -10.77 13.18
CA LEU A 200 36.54 -10.79 13.52
C LEU A 200 37.10 -9.38 13.41
N ARG A 201 36.90 -8.63 12.32
CA ARG A 201 37.35 -7.22 12.16
C ARG A 201 36.68 -6.23 13.10
N TYR A 202 35.42 -6.43 13.47
CA TYR A 202 34.71 -5.63 14.48
C TYR A 202 35.27 -5.94 15.88
N ALA A 203 35.72 -7.18 16.09
CA ALA A 203 36.55 -7.56 17.22
C ALA A 203 38.02 -7.13 17.04
N ASP A 204 38.59 -7.02 15.83
CA ASP A 204 40.04 -7.01 15.54
C ASP A 204 40.58 -5.68 15.02
N SER A 205 39.78 -4.67 14.68
CA SER A 205 40.31 -3.44 14.06
C SER A 205 41.23 -2.67 15.03
N ALA A 206 42.50 -3.07 14.98
CA ALA A 206 43.73 -2.68 15.67
C ALA A 206 43.86 -2.88 17.19
N ARG A 207 42.79 -2.81 18.00
CA ARG A 207 42.93 -2.44 19.43
C ARG A 207 41.97 -3.14 20.39
N GLN A 208 41.96 -4.46 20.31
CA GLN A 208 41.60 -5.37 21.41
C GLN A 208 42.41 -5.17 22.71
N GLN A 209 43.43 -4.30 22.75
CA GLN A 209 44.46 -4.25 23.80
C GLN A 209 44.01 -3.72 25.18
N LEU A 210 42.75 -3.31 25.39
CA LEU A 210 42.27 -2.82 26.70
C LEU A 210 40.86 -3.28 27.11
N ARG A 211 40.15 -4.09 26.29
CA ARG A 211 38.83 -4.60 26.68
C ARG A 211 38.96 -5.84 27.55
N ASN A 212 38.56 -5.72 28.82
CA ASN A 212 38.65 -6.77 29.82
C ASN A 212 37.48 -7.78 29.72
N TYR A 213 36.31 -7.36 29.21
CA TYR A 213 35.08 -8.15 29.30
C TYR A 213 34.50 -8.56 27.93
N ARG A 214 35.29 -9.27 27.13
CA ARG A 214 34.91 -9.68 25.76
C ARG A 214 33.72 -10.64 25.70
N ASN A 215 33.62 -11.56 26.66
CA ASN A 215 32.56 -12.58 26.72
C ASN A 215 31.19 -12.02 27.13
N THR A 216 31.08 -10.69 27.28
CA THR A 216 29.84 -10.01 27.67
C THR A 216 29.05 -9.49 26.48
N LEU A 217 29.49 -9.74 25.24
CA LEU A 217 28.85 -9.23 24.03
C LEU A 217 28.12 -10.35 23.29
N VAL A 218 26.85 -10.12 22.96
CA VAL A 218 26.05 -10.96 22.07
C VAL A 218 25.70 -10.15 20.83
N PHE A 219 26.19 -10.59 19.67
CA PHE A 219 25.97 -9.90 18.42
C PHE A 219 24.74 -10.43 17.68
N PHE A 220 23.94 -9.52 17.14
CA PHE A 220 22.80 -9.81 16.29
C PHE A 220 23.10 -9.32 14.87
N VAL A 221 23.07 -10.27 13.93
CA VAL A 221 23.31 -10.04 12.50
C VAL A 221 21.96 -10.06 11.80
N SER A 222 21.66 -9.02 11.02
CA SER A 222 20.43 -8.94 10.24
C SER A 222 20.53 -9.78 8.97
N ASP A 223 19.48 -10.54 8.67
CA ASP A 223 19.26 -11.06 7.31
C ASP A 223 18.97 -9.90 6.34
N GLU A 224 19.65 -9.88 5.20
CA GLU A 224 19.57 -8.77 4.22
C GLU A 224 18.17 -8.63 3.61
N ARG A 225 17.50 -9.77 3.31
CA ARG A 225 16.17 -9.76 2.71
C ARG A 225 15.12 -9.30 3.72
N ALA A 226 15.20 -9.79 4.95
CA ALA A 226 14.34 -9.37 6.04
C ALA A 226 14.53 -7.88 6.34
N TYR A 227 15.77 -7.40 6.39
CA TYR A 227 16.05 -5.98 6.58
C TYR A 227 15.45 -5.12 5.48
N ALA A 228 15.64 -5.48 4.21
CA ALA A 228 15.06 -4.74 3.08
C ALA A 228 13.52 -4.69 3.16
N GLY A 229 12.88 -5.80 3.54
CA GLY A 229 11.43 -5.85 3.77
C GLY A 229 10.98 -4.90 4.88
N VAL A 230 11.60 -5.00 6.06
CA VAL A 230 11.26 -4.16 7.22
C VAL A 230 11.56 -2.68 6.97
N LEU A 231 12.62 -2.36 6.24
CA LEU A 231 12.94 -0.99 5.83
C LEU A 231 11.87 -0.41 4.91
N ASN A 232 11.35 -1.21 3.98
CA ASN A 232 10.22 -0.82 3.14
C ASN A 232 8.92 -0.64 3.95
N ASP A 233 8.69 -1.49 4.95
CA ASP A 233 7.56 -1.33 5.87
C ASP A 233 7.68 -0.04 6.71
N ALA A 234 8.90 0.30 7.16
CA ALA A 234 9.15 1.57 7.84
C ALA A 234 8.86 2.78 6.93
N LYS A 235 9.26 2.73 5.65
CA LYS A 235 8.87 3.75 4.66
C LYS A 235 7.36 3.84 4.52
N PHE A 236 6.67 2.71 4.52
CA PHE A 236 5.21 2.67 4.42
C PHE A 236 4.52 3.30 5.64
N LEU A 237 5.04 3.08 6.84
CA LEU A 237 4.54 3.73 8.05
C LEU A 237 4.72 5.26 7.99
N ILE A 238 5.89 5.74 7.55
CA ILE A 238 6.15 7.18 7.37
C ILE A 238 5.18 7.77 6.33
N ALA A 239 5.00 7.08 5.20
CA ALA A 239 4.08 7.51 4.16
C ALA A 239 2.63 7.61 4.68
N CYS A 240 2.19 6.64 5.49
CA CYS A 240 0.86 6.68 6.12
C CYS A 240 0.71 7.88 7.06
N ASP A 241 1.70 8.13 7.91
CA ASP A 241 1.71 9.26 8.85
C ASP A 241 1.66 10.62 8.13
N ARG A 242 2.44 10.78 7.06
CA ARG A 242 2.41 11.98 6.20
C ARG A 242 1.04 12.19 5.57
N LEU A 243 0.42 11.14 5.04
CA LEU A 243 -0.91 11.24 4.43
C LEU A 243 -2.00 11.58 5.46
N LEU A 244 -1.92 11.01 6.67
CA LEU A 244 -2.83 11.35 7.76
C LEU A 244 -2.67 12.81 8.18
N SER A 245 -1.43 13.25 8.39
CA SER A 245 -1.10 14.64 8.73
C SER A 245 -1.58 15.63 7.67
N ALA A 246 -1.36 15.32 6.39
CA ALA A 246 -1.83 16.14 5.27
C ALA A 246 -3.36 16.23 5.24
N ARG A 247 -4.06 15.12 5.47
CA ARG A 247 -5.52 15.09 5.54
C ARG A 247 -6.05 15.95 6.69
N GLU A 248 -5.43 15.87 7.86
CA GLU A 248 -5.81 16.67 9.03
C GLU A 248 -5.56 18.16 8.82
N ALA A 249 -4.39 18.53 8.28
CA ALA A 249 -4.06 19.90 7.95
C ALA A 249 -5.05 20.50 6.94
N TYR A 250 -5.38 19.74 5.90
CA TYR A 250 -6.38 20.13 4.91
C TYR A 250 -7.77 20.30 5.54
N THR A 251 -8.20 19.36 6.39
CA THR A 251 -9.50 19.45 7.08
C THR A 251 -9.56 20.71 7.95
N LYS A 252 -8.51 20.98 8.74
CA LYS A 252 -8.39 22.20 9.55
C LYS A 252 -8.45 23.47 8.70
N TRP A 253 -7.80 23.47 7.53
CA TRP A 253 -7.85 24.58 6.58
C TRP A 253 -9.28 24.80 6.06
N VAL A 254 -9.96 23.75 5.59
CA VAL A 254 -11.34 23.83 5.10
C VAL A 254 -12.29 24.36 6.18
N THR A 255 -12.18 23.87 7.42
CA THR A 255 -12.99 24.33 8.55
C THR A 255 -12.69 25.78 8.94
N ARG A 256 -11.42 26.20 8.87
CA ARG A 256 -11.00 27.58 9.19
C ARG A 256 -11.49 28.60 8.18
N TYR A 257 -11.57 28.23 6.90
CA TYR A 257 -11.94 29.14 5.82
C TYR A 257 -13.39 29.00 5.33
N SER A 258 -14.24 28.23 6.05
CA SER A 258 -15.66 28.01 5.71
C SER A 258 -15.90 27.61 4.25
N ILE A 259 -14.94 26.91 3.63
CA ILE A 259 -15.07 26.47 2.24
C ILE A 259 -15.97 25.24 2.26
N SER A 260 -17.07 25.26 1.51
CA SER A 260 -17.93 24.08 1.38
C SER A 260 -17.10 22.85 0.95
N PRO A 261 -17.23 21.69 1.63
CA PRO A 261 -16.41 20.50 1.36
C PRO A 261 -16.42 20.05 -0.12
N SER A 262 -17.52 20.31 -0.83
CA SER A 262 -17.70 20.07 -2.27
C SER A 262 -16.74 20.91 -3.12
N VAL A 263 -16.55 22.19 -2.79
CA VAL A 263 -15.66 23.12 -3.50
C VAL A 263 -14.20 22.76 -3.23
N ALA A 264 -13.87 22.40 -1.98
CA ALA A 264 -12.50 22.07 -1.59
C ALA A 264 -12.00 20.78 -2.27
N LEU A 265 -12.88 19.79 -2.48
CA LEU A 265 -12.56 18.49 -3.10
C LEU A 265 -12.56 18.51 -4.64
N GLY A 266 -12.71 19.68 -5.28
CA GLY A 266 -12.81 19.80 -6.73
C GLY A 266 -14.07 19.15 -7.33
N LEU A 267 -15.06 18.82 -6.50
CA LEU A 267 -16.34 18.29 -6.94
C LEU A 267 -17.23 19.47 -7.33
N ARG A 268 -17.33 19.76 -8.64
CA ARG A 268 -18.41 20.63 -9.11
C ARG A 268 -19.75 19.95 -8.76
N PRO A 269 -20.69 20.64 -8.09
CA PRO A 269 -22.04 20.12 -7.97
C PRO A 269 -22.61 20.03 -9.38
N VAL A 270 -22.84 18.82 -9.87
CA VAL A 270 -23.76 18.61 -10.98
C VAL A 270 -25.13 18.87 -10.37
N ALA A 271 -25.72 20.02 -10.70
CA ALA A 271 -27.11 20.29 -10.37
C ALA A 271 -27.94 19.10 -10.86
N PRO A 272 -28.89 18.56 -10.07
CA PRO A 272 -29.84 17.61 -10.61
C PRO A 272 -30.53 18.32 -11.78
N ARG A 273 -30.40 17.77 -12.99
CA ARG A 273 -31.26 18.14 -14.10
C ARG A 273 -32.67 17.84 -13.63
N THR A 274 -33.39 18.86 -13.19
CA THR A 274 -34.83 18.83 -13.06
C THR A 274 -35.35 18.49 -14.45
N ALA A 275 -35.75 17.23 -14.63
CA ALA A 275 -36.62 16.84 -15.73
C ALA A 275 -37.94 17.57 -15.51
N VAL A 276 -38.09 18.75 -16.12
CA VAL A 276 -39.40 19.38 -16.25
C VAL A 276 -40.09 18.70 -17.42
N ILE A 277 -41.00 17.80 -17.07
CA ILE A 277 -41.99 17.24 -18.00
C ILE A 277 -43.13 18.26 -18.13
N ALA A 278 -43.24 18.84 -19.32
CA ALA A 278 -44.46 19.33 -20.02
C ALA A 278 -45.27 20.50 -19.39
N PRO A 279 -46.09 21.28 -20.16
CA PRO A 279 -46.70 20.93 -21.44
C PRO A 279 -46.62 21.96 -22.58
N SER A 280 -46.90 21.43 -23.76
CA SER A 280 -47.27 22.09 -25.01
C SER A 280 -48.37 23.13 -24.86
N VAL A 281 -48.16 24.35 -25.38
CA VAL A 281 -49.22 25.24 -25.85
C VAL A 281 -48.75 25.94 -27.13
N VAL A 282 -49.53 25.79 -28.19
CA VAL A 282 -49.53 26.57 -29.44
C VAL A 282 -50.91 27.24 -29.48
N PRO A 283 -51.21 28.26 -30.32
CA PRO A 283 -50.66 29.62 -30.48
C PRO A 283 -51.73 30.72 -30.20
N GLY A 284 -51.30 31.99 -30.10
CA GLY A 284 -52.09 33.14 -30.59
C GLY A 284 -53.07 33.87 -29.65
N VAL A 285 -53.20 35.16 -29.95
CA VAL A 285 -54.20 36.17 -29.53
C VAL A 285 -53.76 37.18 -28.44
N SER A 286 -53.90 38.43 -28.87
CA SER A 286 -53.66 39.78 -28.36
C SER A 286 -54.17 40.16 -26.96
N LEU A 287 -53.53 41.18 -26.36
CA LEU A 287 -54.11 42.51 -26.08
C LEU A 287 -53.06 43.43 -25.39
N GLY A 288 -52.86 44.64 -25.92
CA GLY A 288 -52.01 45.70 -25.35
C GLY A 288 -51.13 46.38 -26.38
#